data_AF-A0A143BAH3-F1
#
_entry.id   AF-A0A143BAH3-F1
#
_cell.length_a   1.000
_cell.length_b   1.000
_cell.length_c   1.000
_cell.angle_alpha   90.00
_cell.angle_beta   90.00
_cell.angle_gamma   90.00
#
_symmetry.space_group_name_H-M   'P 1'
#
loop_
_entity.id
_entity.type
_entity.pdbx_description
1 polymer ?
#
loop_
_entity_poly.entity_id
_entity_poly.type
_entity_poly.pdbx_seq_one_letter_code
_entity_poly.pdbx_strand_id
1 'polypeptide(L)' 'MFGLGSTELIIILVLVLVIFGAGKLPEIGGALGKGLRSFKKAVQDPNEIDVTPDREKDGKRPGP' A
#
# COMPACT_ATOMS: atom_id res chain seq x y z
N MET A 1 -17.17 21.19 25.76
CA MET A 1 -16.11 20.18 25.59
C MET A 1 -16.71 18.98 24.87
N PHE A 2 -16.69 18.99 23.53
CA PHE A 2 -17.14 17.88 22.68
C PHE A 2 -16.08 17.72 21.60
N GLY A 3 -14.91 17.22 22.00
CA GLY A 3 -13.96 16.68 21.04
C GLY A 3 -14.44 15.30 20.65
N LEU A 4 -14.29 14.92 19.38
CA LEU A 4 -14.48 13.54 18.96
C LEU A 4 -13.57 12.66 19.81
N GLY A 5 -14.15 11.98 20.79
CA GLY A 5 -13.44 11.05 21.65
C GLY A 5 -13.07 9.80 20.87
N SER A 6 -12.19 9.00 21.47
CA SER A 6 -11.88 7.66 20.96
C SER A 6 -13.15 6.81 20.78
N THR A 7 -14.13 6.99 21.67
CA THR A 7 -15.43 6.29 21.60
C THR A 7 -16.25 6.69 20.36
N GLU A 8 -16.41 7.98 20.07
CA GLU A 8 -17.15 8.42 18.87
C GLU A 8 -16.46 7.93 17.59
N LEU A 9 -15.13 7.97 17.53
CA LEU A 9 -14.38 7.43 16.38
C LEU A 9 -14.60 5.93 16.18
N ILE A 10 -14.65 5.14 17.26
CA ILE A 10 -14.94 3.71 17.18
C ILE A 10 -16.36 3.47 16.65
N ILE A 11 -17.35 4.23 17.11
CA ILE A 11 -18.73 4.09 16.62
C ILE A 11 -18.81 4.39 15.12
N ILE A 12 -18.16 5.47 14.67
CA ILE A 12 -18.10 5.82 13.24
C ILE A 12 -17.39 4.72 12.45
N LEU A 13 -16.26 4.21 12.96
CA LEU A 13 -15.52 3.13 12.31
C LEU A 13 -16.38 1.87 12.16
N VAL A 14 -17.15 1.51 13.18
CA VAL A 14 -18.08 0.37 13.14
C VAL A 14 -19.18 0.62 12.10
N LEU A 15 -19.75 1.82 12.02
CA LEU A 15 -20.77 2.16 11.03
C LEU A 15 -20.23 2.03 9.60
N VAL A 16 -19.02 2.55 9.35
CA VAL A 16 -18.31 2.41 8.07
C VAL A 16 -18.05 0.93 7.76
N LEU A 17 -17.61 0.13 8.74
CA LEU A 17 -17.41 -1.30 8.59
C LEU A 17 -18.70 -2.05 8.25
N VAL A 18 -19.86 -1.63 8.75
CA VAL A 18 -21.15 -2.24 8.41
C VAL A 18 -21.55 -1.92 6.98
N ILE A 19 -21.37 -0.67 6.54
CA ILE A 19 -21.73 -0.23 5.18
C ILE A 19 -20.82 -0.85 4.13
N PHE A 20 -19.51 -0.81 4.36
CA PHE A 20 -18.51 -1.25 3.39
C PHE A 20 -18.10 -2.73 3.58
N GLY A 21 -18.30 -3.30 4.76
CA GLY A 21 -17.83 -4.63 5.13
C GLY A 21 -16.39 -4.64 5.64
N ALA A 22 -16.09 -5.53 6.59
CA ALA A 22 -14.74 -5.65 7.19
C ALA A 22 -13.63 -6.05 6.20
N GLY A 23 -13.98 -6.69 5.08
CA GLY A 23 -13.03 -7.08 4.04
C GLY A 23 -12.58 -5.94 3.11
N LYS A 24 -13.39 -4.88 2.96
CA LYS A 24 -13.09 -3.78 2.03
C LYS A 24 -12.01 -2.83 2.53
N LEU A 25 -11.91 -2.64 3.85
CA LEU A 25 -10.88 -1.79 4.44
C LEU A 25 -9.45 -2.31 4.21
N PRO A 26 -9.13 -3.60 4.43
CA PRO A 26 -7.83 -4.17 4.08
C PRO A 26 -7.53 -4.14 2.58
N GLU A 27 -8.53 -4.36 1.72
CA GLU A 27 -8.39 -4.32 0.26
C GLU A 27 -7.96 -2.92 -0.21
N ILE A 28 -8.67 -1.88 0.25
CA ILE A 28 -8.38 -0.48 -0.05
C ILE A 28 -7.05 -0.05 0.59
N GLY A 29 -6.83 -0.40 1.86
CA GLY A 29 -5.59 -0.10 2.58
C GLY A 29 -4.35 -0.73 1.92
N GLY A 30 -4.47 -1.95 1.38
CA GLY A 30 -3.41 -2.60 0.63
C GLY A 30 -3.08 -1.88 -0.68
N ALA A 31 -4.10 -1.44 -1.43
CA ALA A 31 -3.91 -0.67 -2.66
C ALA A 31 -3.29 0.71 -2.39
N LEU A 32 -3.84 1.46 -1.42
CA LEU A 32 -3.32 2.75 -0.98
C LEU A 32 -1.89 2.63 -0.42
N GLY A 33 -1.61 1.59 0.37
CA GLY A 33 -0.30 1.35 0.96
C GLY A 33 0.77 1.09 -0.10
N LYS A 34 0.46 0.33 -1.15
CA LYS A 34 1.35 0.15 -2.30
C LYS A 34 1.61 1.47 -3.02
N GLY A 35 0.55 2.26 -3.28
CA GLY A 35 0.67 3.58 -3.90
C GLY A 35 1.53 4.55 -3.08
N LEU A 36 1.28 4.63 -1.76
CA LEU A 36 2.06 5.46 -0.85
C LEU A 36 3.52 5.01 -0.75
N ARG A 37 3.78 3.70 -0.79
CA ARG A 37 5.15 3.16 -0.80
C ARG A 37 5.90 3.52 -2.07
N SER A 38 5.26 3.40 -3.24
CA SER A 38 5.84 3.82 -4.52
C SER A 38 6.06 5.33 -4.57
N PHE A 39 5.09 6.12 -4.08
CA PHE A 39 5.22 7.57 -3.99
C PHE A 39 6.38 7.98 -3.07
N LYS A 40 6.47 7.36 -1.87
CA LYS A 40 7.57 7.62 -0.93
C LYS A 40 8.93 7.28 -1.55
N LYS A 41 9.05 6.16 -2.28
CA LYS A 41 10.28 5.80 -3.00
C LYS A 41 10.66 6.86 -4.03
N ALA A 42 9.72 7.26 -4.88
CA ALA A 42 9.97 8.27 -5.92
C ALA A 42 10.36 9.64 -5.36
N VAL A 43 9.82 10.01 -4.18
CA VAL A 43 10.16 11.28 -3.51
C VAL A 43 11.49 11.21 -2.77
N GLN A 44 11.85 10.05 -2.19
CA GLN A 44 13.09 9.89 -1.43
C GLN A 44 14.30 9.58 -2.32
N ASP A 45 14.09 8.98 -3.49
CA ASP A 45 15.15 8.59 -4.42
C ASP A 45 14.90 9.16 -5.82
N PRO A 46 15.24 10.44 -6.07
CA PRO A 46 15.02 11.08 -7.37
C PRO A 46 15.89 10.50 -8.50
N ASN A 47 16.83 9.60 -8.20
CA ASN A 47 17.77 9.03 -9.17
C ASN A 47 17.43 7.59 -9.61
N GLU A 48 16.40 6.97 -9.04
CA GLU A 48 16.10 5.55 -9.29
C GLU A 48 14.71 5.37 -9.91
N ILE A 49 14.56 5.82 -11.17
CA ILE A 49 13.56 5.22 -12.07
C ILE A 49 14.24 4.00 -12.70
N ASP A 50 14.35 2.91 -11.93
CA ASP A 50 14.77 1.63 -12.47
C ASP A 50 13.62 1.03 -13.30
N VAL A 51 13.64 1.32 -14.60
CA VAL A 51 12.79 0.69 -15.63
C VAL A 51 13.43 -0.58 -16.18
N THR A 52 14.38 -1.19 -15.47
CA THR A 52 14.97 -2.46 -15.91
C THR A 52 13.90 -3.57 -15.81
N PRO A 53 13.43 -4.14 -16.93
CA PRO A 53 12.61 -5.33 -16.88
C PRO A 53 13.51 -6.44 -16.34
N ASP A 54 12.98 -7.26 -15.43
CA ASP A 54 13.62 -8.43 -14.81
C ASP A 54 13.98 -9.48 -15.89
N ARG A 55 15.03 -9.17 -16.67
CA ARG A 55 15.60 -9.97 -17.76
C ARG A 55 16.87 -10.66 -17.26
N GLU A 56 16.86 -11.23 -16.07
CA GLU A 56 18.02 -12.00 -15.62
C GLU A 56 17.68 -13.18 -14.70
N LYS A 57 16.81 -14.07 -15.19
CA LYS A 57 16.81 -15.48 -14.77
C LYS A 57 16.52 -16.42 -15.94
N ASP A 58 17.38 -16.43 -16.95
CA ASP A 58 17.64 -17.68 -17.68
C ASP A 58 19.08 -17.73 -18.23
N GLY A 59 20.04 -17.58 -17.32
CA GLY A 59 21.44 -17.87 -17.56
C GLY A 59 21.83 -19.18 -16.89
N LYS A 60 21.33 -20.32 -17.38
CA LYS A 60 21.94 -21.63 -17.03
C LYS A 60 23.15 -21.91 -17.93
N ARG A 61 24.20 -21.11 -17.67
CA ARG A 61 25.64 -21.42 -17.57
C ARG A 61 26.36 -22.28 -18.64
N PRO A 62 27.69 -22.09 -18.71
CA PRO A 62 28.50 -22.10 -19.92
C PRO A 62 29.18 -23.45 -20.17
N GLY A 63 29.71 -23.64 -21.37
CA GLY A 63 30.72 -24.64 -21.66
C GLY A 63 31.59 -24.20 -22.85
N PRO A 64 32.90 -24.49 -22.83
CA PRO A 64 33.89 -24.03 -23.81
C PRO A 64 33.65 -24.57 -25.22
#